data_AF-A0A7K9T7K1-F1
#
_entry.id   AF-A0A7K9T7K1-F1
#
_cell.length_a   1.000
_cell.length_b   1.000
_cell.length_c   1.000
_cell.angle_alpha   90.00
_cell.angle_beta   90.00
_cell.angle_gamma   90.00
#
_symmetry.space_group_name_H-M   'P 1'
#
loop_
_entity.id
_entity.type
_entity.pdbx_description
1 polymer ?
#
loop_
_entity_poly.entity_id
_entity_poly.type
_entity_poly.pdbx_seq_one_letter_code
_entity_poly.pdbx_strand_id
1 'polypeptide(L)' 'VKHVTGIPNVSTGQAIIERAHRTLKEYLGKQKTSDQQDPVTRLQQVLFTLNFLSLVGDLEQPPVVIH' A
#
# COMPACT_ATOMS: atom_id res chain seq x y z
N VAL A 1 25.31 -1.80 3.39
CA VAL A 1 24.00 -1.38 3.98
C VAL A 1 24.13 -1.45 5.49
N LYS A 2 23.60 -0.46 6.23
CA LYS A 2 23.53 -0.52 7.71
C LYS A 2 22.17 -1.05 8.10
N HIS A 3 22.13 -2.14 8.87
CA HIS A 3 20.89 -2.71 9.39
C HIS A 3 20.60 -2.13 10.77
N VAL A 4 19.35 -1.73 11.01
CA VAL A 4 18.85 -1.23 12.28
C VAL A 4 17.50 -1.90 12.52
N THR A 5 17.33 -2.48 13.70
CA THR A 5 16.08 -3.11 14.14
C THR A 5 15.42 -2.22 15.19
N GLY A 6 14.08 -2.14 15.17
CA GLY A 6 13.32 -1.43 16.19
C GLY A 6 13.36 -2.14 17.55
N ILE A 7 12.71 -1.52 18.55
CA ILE A 7 12.54 -2.13 19.87
C ILE A 7 11.65 -3.38 19.72
N PRO A 8 12.06 -4.55 20.25
CA PRO A 8 11.25 -5.76 20.19
C PRO A 8 9.84 -5.56 20.73
N ASN A 9 8.84 -6.14 20.05
CA ASN A 9 7.42 -6.08 20.42
C ASN A 9 6.78 -4.68 20.46
N VAL A 10 7.44 -3.63 19.96
CA VAL A 10 6.89 -2.26 19.89
C VAL A 10 6.57 -1.89 18.43
N SER A 11 5.28 -1.96 18.09
CA SER A 11 4.72 -1.59 16.77
C SER A 11 4.94 -0.12 16.39
N THR A 12 4.95 0.79 17.37
CA THR A 12 5.04 2.24 17.14
C THR A 12 6.28 2.65 16.33
N GLY A 13 7.39 1.92 16.47
CA GLY A 13 8.62 2.15 15.69
C GLY A 13 8.49 1.85 14.19
N GLN A 14 7.39 1.23 13.76
CA GLN A 14 7.07 0.89 12.37
C GLN A 14 5.67 1.38 11.95
N ALA A 15 5.06 2.32 12.70
CA ALA A 15 3.67 2.76 12.49
C ALA A 15 3.35 3.22 11.04
N ILE A 16 4.33 3.79 10.32
CA ILE A 16 4.18 4.15 8.90
C ILE A 16 3.96 2.91 8.02
N ILE A 17 4.76 1.86 8.25
CA ILE A 17 4.67 0.56 7.54
C ILE A 17 3.33 -0.11 7.88
N GLU A 18 2.93 -0.10 9.15
CA GLU A 18 1.64 -0.66 9.59
C GLU A 18 0.44 0.08 8.99
N ARG A 19 0.50 1.41 8.88
CA ARG A 19 -0.51 2.23 8.21
C ARG A 19 -0.59 1.88 6.72
N ALA A 20 0.55 1.81 6.02
CA ALA A 20 0.59 1.43 4.61
C ALA A 20 0.02 0.01 4.37
N HIS A 21 0.39 -0.95 5.22
CA HIS A 21 -0.13 -2.32 5.16
C HIS A 21 -1.64 -2.41 5.45
N ARG A 22 -2.17 -1.56 6.35
CA ARG A 22 -3.61 -1.43 6.57
C ARG A 22 -4.33 -0.92 5.32
N THR A 23 -3.86 0.17 4.74
CA THR A 23 -4.41 0.74 3.49
C THR A 23 -4.36 -0.28 2.34
N LEU A 24 -3.26 -1.04 2.21
CA LEU A 24 -3.14 -2.12 1.23
C LEU A 24 -4.24 -3.19 1.40
N LYS A 25 -4.49 -3.64 2.64
CA LYS A 25 -5.56 -4.60 2.95
C LYS A 25 -6.96 -4.04 2.67
N GLU A 26 -7.21 -2.78 2.99
CA GLU A 26 -8.48 -2.11 2.71
C GLU A 26 -8.78 -2.04 1.21
N TYR A 27 -7.79 -1.72 0.37
CA TYR A 27 -7.97 -1.71 -1.08
C TYR A 27 -8.11 -3.12 -1.67
N LEU A 28 -7.35 -4.11 -1.18
CA LEU A 28 -7.54 -5.51 -1.54
C LEU A 28 -8.96 -6.00 -1.21
N GLY A 29 -9.55 -5.57 -0.09
CA GLY A 29 -10.93 -5.91 0.28
C GLY A 29 -12.00 -5.20 -0.57
N LYS A 30 -11.71 -4.02 -1.13
CA LYS A 30 -12.62 -3.25 -2.02
C LYS A 30 -12.55 -3.69 -3.49
N GLN A 31 -11.45 -4.34 -3.89
CA GLN A 31 -11.24 -4.79 -5.25
C GLN A 31 -12.26 -5.86 -5.65
N LYS A 32 -12.99 -5.64 -6.75
CA LYS A 32 -13.81 -6.69 -7.38
C LYS A 32 -12.88 -7.80 -7.86
N THR A 33 -13.05 -9.00 -7.31
CA THR A 33 -12.26 -10.17 -7.69
C THR A 33 -13.13 -11.27 -8.27
N SER A 34 -12.61 -11.96 -9.28
CA SER A 34 -13.06 -13.29 -9.69
C SER A 34 -12.41 -14.34 -8.79
N ASP A 35 -13.11 -15.43 -8.49
CA ASP A 35 -12.57 -16.58 -7.74
C ASP A 35 -11.37 -17.25 -8.44
N GLN A 36 -11.18 -16.98 -9.74
CA GLN A 36 -10.08 -17.49 -10.56
C GLN A 36 -8.93 -16.48 -10.73
N GLN A 37 -8.98 -15.30 -10.11
CA GLN A 37 -7.96 -14.28 -10.30
C GLN A 37 -6.68 -14.60 -9.49
N ASP A 38 -5.55 -14.66 -10.19
CA ASP A 38 -4.23 -14.84 -9.59
C ASP A 38 -3.94 -13.81 -8.47
N PRO A 39 -3.52 -14.23 -7.26
CA PRO A 39 -3.22 -13.34 -6.16
C PRO A 39 -2.12 -12.30 -6.44
N VAL A 40 -1.14 -12.62 -7.30
CA VAL A 40 -0.06 -11.66 -7.63
C VAL A 40 -0.60 -10.55 -8.51
N THR A 41 -1.35 -10.90 -9.56
CA THR A 41 -2.06 -9.96 -10.44
C THR A 41 -3.04 -9.09 -9.65
N ARG A 42 -3.77 -9.69 -8.70
CA ARG A 42 -4.64 -8.97 -7.76
C ARG A 42 -3.86 -7.92 -6.97
N LEU A 43 -2.74 -8.30 -6.35
CA LEU A 43 -1.88 -7.41 -5.58
C LEU A 43 -1.28 -6.29 -6.45
N GLN A 44 -0.80 -6.61 -7.65
CA GLN A 44 -0.25 -5.66 -8.61
C GLN A 44 -1.28 -4.57 -9.00
N GLN A 45 -2.54 -4.93 -9.23
CA GLN A 45 -3.61 -3.96 -9.52
C GLN A 45 -3.86 -3.00 -8.34
N VAL A 46 -3.78 -3.48 -7.09
CA VAL A 46 -3.92 -2.60 -5.91
C VAL A 46 -2.68 -1.74 -5.70
N LEU A 47 -1.48 -2.29 -5.87
CA LEU A 47 -0.24 -1.52 -5.82
C LEU A 47 -0.21 -0.47 -6.94
N PHE A 48 -0.71 -0.79 -8.14
CA PHE A 48 -0.94 0.20 -9.18
C PHE A 48 -1.97 1.23 -8.71
N THR A 49 -3.09 0.84 -8.13
CA THR A 49 -4.07 1.82 -7.64
C THR A 49 -3.52 2.73 -6.53
N LEU A 50 -2.65 2.22 -5.64
CA LEU A 50 -2.10 2.98 -4.51
C LEU A 50 -0.91 3.87 -4.86
N ASN A 51 0.05 3.35 -5.63
CA ASN A 51 1.18 4.14 -6.10
C ASN A 51 0.79 5.00 -7.30
N PHE A 52 -0.22 4.57 -8.08
CA PHE A 52 -0.52 5.06 -9.42
C PHE A 52 -2.00 5.46 -9.70
N LEU A 53 -2.95 5.47 -8.75
CA LEU A 53 -4.29 6.10 -8.92
C LEU A 53 -4.89 6.76 -7.65
N SER A 54 -4.16 6.80 -6.52
CA SER A 54 -4.67 7.16 -5.19
C SER A 54 -4.27 8.58 -4.77
N LEU A 55 -5.22 9.52 -4.86
CA LEU A 55 -5.06 10.91 -4.41
C LEU A 55 -5.26 11.03 -2.88
N VAL A 56 -4.26 10.64 -2.10
CA VAL A 56 -4.17 10.93 -0.65
C VAL A 56 -3.38 12.22 -0.50
N GLY A 57 -4.07 13.33 -0.16
CA GLY A 57 -3.44 14.64 0.04
C GLY A 57 -2.31 14.58 1.08
N ASP A 58 -1.23 15.36 0.94
CA ASP A 58 -1.21 16.75 0.47
C ASP A 58 0.08 17.05 -0.34
N LEU A 59 0.04 17.00 -1.68
CA LEU A 59 1.16 17.41 -2.56
C LEU A 59 0.70 17.89 -3.95
N GLU A 60 1.42 18.90 -4.46
CA GLU A 60 1.20 19.67 -5.70
C GLU A 60 1.36 18.90 -7.02
N GLN A 61 1.85 17.66 -7.01
CA GLN A 61 2.00 16.87 -8.22
C GLN A 61 1.12 15.61 -8.18
N PRO A 62 0.50 15.23 -9.32
CA PRO A 62 -0.94 14.96 -9.30
C PRO A 62 -1.35 13.66 -10.00
N PRO A 63 -2.42 12.94 -9.57
CA PRO A 63 -2.93 11.70 -10.18
C PRO A 63 -2.01 11.03 -11.21
N VAL A 64 -2.43 10.81 -12.46
CA VAL A 64 -1.69 10.21 -13.60
C VAL A 64 -0.40 10.94 -14.05
N VAL A 65 0.20 11.72 -13.13
CA VAL A 65 1.32 12.66 -13.32
C VAL A 65 2.22 12.77 -12.04
N ILE A 66 1.81 12.27 -10.85
CA ILE A 66 2.73 11.56 -9.90
C ILE A 66 2.68 10.04 -10.10
N HIS A 67 1.79 9.58 -10.98
CA HIS A 67 1.45 8.20 -11.19
C HIS A 67 1.72 7.73 -12.63
#